data_AF-A0A358A1M5-F1
#
_entry.id   AF-A0A358A1M5-F1
#
_cell.length_a   1.000
_cell.length_b   1.000
_cell.length_c   1.000
_cell.angle_alpha   90.00
_cell.angle_beta   90.00
_cell.angle_gamma   90.00
#
_symmetry.space_group_name_H-M   'P 1'
#
loop_
_entity.id
_entity.type
_entity.pdbx_description
1 polymer ?
#
loop_
_entity_poly.entity_id
_entity_poly.type
_entity_poly.pdbx_seq_one_letter_code
_entity_poly.pdbx_strand_id
1 'polypeptide(L)'
;PPRPSMRIVTDMIRYTSAEMPKWHPVSISGYHIREAGSTAAQELAFTLANGFAYVEAALAEGQDVNQFGRRLSFFFNAHSDFFEEIGKFRAARRIWARWMKERYGATDKRAMMCRFHTQTAGVSLTAQQPENNIARVAIQALSAALGGTQSLHTDSFDEALALPTEKAARIALRTQQVVAHETGVTNVA
;
A
#
# COMPACT_ATOMS: atom_id res chain seq x y z
N PRO A 1 -2.94 1.56 -25.33
CA PRO A 1 -2.42 0.16 -25.28
C PRO A 1 -1.30 0.03 -24.23
N PRO A 2 -0.99 -1.18 -23.70
CA PRO A 2 -0.08 -1.33 -22.56
C PRO A 2 1.36 -0.82 -22.79
N ARG A 3 1.98 -1.11 -23.94
CA ARG A 3 3.38 -0.72 -24.22
C ARG A 3 3.64 0.80 -24.17
N PRO A 4 2.89 1.66 -24.89
CA PRO A 4 3.08 3.11 -24.78
C PRO A 4 2.71 3.66 -23.39
N SER A 5 1.77 3.04 -22.68
CA SER A 5 1.46 3.43 -21.29
C SER A 5 2.62 3.14 -20.34
N MET A 6 3.32 2.00 -20.49
CA MET A 6 4.53 1.70 -19.70
C MET A 6 5.63 2.71 -19.95
N ARG A 7 5.82 3.16 -21.19
CA ARG A 7 6.80 4.21 -21.53
C ARG A 7 6.53 5.52 -20.76
N ILE A 8 5.27 5.94 -20.66
CA ILE A 8 4.92 7.16 -19.90
C ILE A 8 5.38 7.03 -18.44
N VAL A 9 5.23 5.85 -17.85
CA VAL A 9 5.65 5.59 -16.46
C VAL A 9 7.17 5.64 -16.33
N THR A 10 7.93 5.01 -17.24
CA THR A 10 9.39 5.02 -17.18
C THR A 10 10.00 6.39 -17.48
N ASP A 11 9.41 7.16 -18.40
CA ASP A 11 9.77 8.56 -18.67
C ASP A 11 9.52 9.44 -17.42
N MET A 12 8.41 9.24 -16.72
CA MET A 12 8.11 9.94 -15.46
C MET A 12 9.09 9.55 -14.34
N ILE A 13 9.44 8.28 -14.20
CA ILE A 13 10.44 7.81 -13.23
C ILE A 13 11.80 8.47 -13.53
N ARG A 14 12.22 8.48 -14.79
CA ARG A 14 13.47 9.11 -15.23
C ARG A 14 13.50 10.60 -14.88
N TYR A 15 12.46 11.33 -15.31
CA TYR A 15 12.37 12.77 -15.09
C TYR A 15 12.37 13.12 -13.60
N THR A 16 11.54 12.44 -12.80
CA THR A 16 11.45 12.72 -11.37
C THR A 16 12.71 12.31 -10.61
N SER A 17 13.41 11.28 -11.04
CA SER A 17 14.70 10.88 -10.44
C SER A 17 15.81 11.91 -10.67
N ALA A 18 15.77 12.62 -11.80
CA ALA A 18 16.74 13.67 -12.15
C ALA A 18 16.36 15.05 -11.60
N GLU A 19 15.13 15.50 -11.85
CA GLU A 19 14.69 16.89 -11.64
C GLU A 19 13.89 17.10 -10.36
N MET A 20 13.28 16.03 -9.83
CA MET A 20 12.40 16.11 -8.66
C MET A 20 12.78 15.05 -7.60
N PRO A 21 14.00 15.06 -7.07
CA PRO A 21 14.57 13.93 -6.32
C PRO A 21 13.85 13.60 -5.00
N LYS A 22 12.85 14.40 -4.58
CA LYS A 22 11.97 14.16 -3.42
C LYS A 22 10.58 13.63 -3.79
N TRP A 23 10.24 13.60 -5.08
CA TRP A 23 8.96 13.13 -5.58
C TRP A 23 8.88 11.59 -5.59
N HIS A 24 7.69 11.06 -5.39
CA HIS A 24 7.37 9.64 -5.45
C HIS A 24 6.55 9.38 -6.72
N PRO A 25 7.16 8.94 -7.83
CA PRO A 25 6.51 8.91 -9.14
C PRO A 25 5.44 7.82 -9.26
N VAL A 26 5.56 6.73 -8.50
CA VAL A 26 4.69 5.56 -8.62
C VAL A 26 4.35 5.01 -7.26
N SER A 27 3.04 4.83 -7.01
CA SER A 27 2.51 4.01 -5.93
C SER A 27 1.94 2.71 -6.52
N ILE A 28 2.68 1.62 -6.36
CA ILE A 28 2.35 0.31 -6.93
C ILE A 28 1.21 -0.31 -6.11
N SER A 29 0.02 -0.34 -6.69
CA SER A 29 -1.22 -0.48 -5.92
C SER A 29 -1.86 -1.86 -6.04
N GLY A 30 -2.01 -2.53 -4.90
CA GLY A 30 -2.84 -3.72 -4.71
C GLY A 30 -4.24 -3.44 -4.21
N TYR A 31 -4.46 -2.26 -3.60
CA TYR A 31 -5.77 -1.88 -3.05
C TYR A 31 -6.94 -2.18 -4.00
N HIS A 32 -6.90 -1.64 -5.22
CA HIS A 32 -7.95 -1.83 -6.22
C HIS A 32 -8.11 -3.29 -6.67
N ILE A 33 -7.04 -4.08 -6.63
CA ILE A 33 -7.07 -5.51 -6.97
C ILE A 33 -7.82 -6.28 -5.87
N ARG A 34 -7.61 -5.92 -4.60
CA ARG A 34 -8.33 -6.51 -3.46
C ARG A 34 -9.81 -6.11 -3.46
N GLU A 35 -10.11 -4.84 -3.68
CA GLU A 35 -11.47 -4.32 -3.78
C GLU A 35 -12.27 -4.97 -4.92
N ALA A 36 -11.59 -5.39 -6.00
CA ALA A 36 -12.21 -6.12 -7.12
C ALA A 36 -12.49 -7.61 -6.82
N GLY A 37 -12.23 -8.09 -5.60
CA GLY A 37 -12.55 -9.45 -5.16
C GLY A 37 -11.40 -10.46 -5.19
N SER A 38 -10.14 -10.00 -5.29
CA SER A 38 -8.99 -10.90 -5.20
C SER A 38 -8.74 -11.42 -3.78
N THR A 39 -8.05 -12.55 -3.66
CA THR A 39 -7.53 -13.03 -2.37
C THR A 39 -6.31 -12.23 -1.91
N ALA A 40 -5.91 -12.31 -0.63
CA ALA A 40 -4.71 -11.62 -0.14
C ALA A 40 -3.44 -12.07 -0.89
N ALA A 41 -3.38 -13.37 -1.23
CA ALA A 41 -2.29 -13.92 -2.04
C ALA A 41 -2.27 -13.36 -3.46
N GLN A 42 -3.44 -13.19 -4.10
CA GLN A 42 -3.55 -12.59 -5.43
C GLN A 42 -3.21 -11.11 -5.43
N GLU A 43 -3.74 -10.33 -4.48
CA GLU A 43 -3.36 -8.93 -4.29
C GLU A 43 -1.84 -8.80 -4.18
N LEU A 44 -1.22 -9.59 -3.29
CA LEU A 44 0.22 -9.55 -3.07
C LEU A 44 1.00 -9.92 -4.34
N ALA A 45 0.67 -11.04 -4.97
CA ALA A 45 1.38 -11.54 -6.14
C ALA A 45 1.28 -10.56 -7.32
N PHE A 46 0.09 -10.08 -7.64
CA PHE A 46 -0.12 -9.20 -8.79
C PHE A 46 0.48 -7.81 -8.56
N THR A 47 0.42 -7.28 -7.33
CA THR A 47 1.03 -5.99 -7.01
C THR A 47 2.54 -6.04 -7.13
N LEU A 48 3.18 -7.09 -6.59
CA LEU A 48 4.63 -7.26 -6.69
C LEU A 48 5.06 -7.51 -8.14
N ALA A 49 4.30 -8.31 -8.89
CA ALA A 49 4.56 -8.54 -10.32
C ALA A 49 4.50 -7.23 -11.13
N ASN A 50 3.51 -6.35 -10.87
CA ASN A 50 3.46 -5.02 -11.48
C ASN A 50 4.69 -4.17 -11.09
N GLY A 51 5.10 -4.21 -9.81
CA GLY A 51 6.30 -3.53 -9.34
C GLY A 51 7.57 -4.00 -10.05
N PHE A 52 7.74 -5.30 -10.21
CA PHE A 52 8.84 -5.92 -10.95
C PHE A 52 8.82 -5.52 -12.43
N ALA A 53 7.65 -5.49 -13.07
CA ALA A 53 7.51 -5.04 -14.45
C ALA A 53 7.93 -3.55 -14.62
N TYR A 54 7.61 -2.67 -13.67
CA TYR A 54 8.10 -1.29 -13.70
C TYR A 54 9.61 -1.20 -13.55
N VAL A 55 10.20 -1.97 -12.63
CA VAL A 55 11.66 -2.00 -12.42
C VAL A 55 12.35 -2.51 -13.68
N GLU A 56 11.87 -3.61 -14.27
CA GLU A 56 12.42 -4.19 -15.50
C GLU A 56 12.33 -3.24 -16.68
N ALA A 57 11.21 -2.52 -16.83
CA ALA A 57 11.07 -1.52 -17.87
C ALA A 57 12.04 -0.35 -17.68
N ALA A 58 12.21 0.17 -16.46
CA ALA A 58 13.17 1.24 -16.19
C ALA A 58 14.63 0.79 -16.39
N LEU A 59 14.98 -0.43 -15.97
CA LEU A 59 16.29 -1.04 -16.20
C LEU A 59 16.59 -1.22 -17.69
N ALA A 60 15.61 -1.66 -18.48
CA ALA A 60 15.76 -1.82 -19.93
C ALA A 60 16.09 -0.51 -20.65
N GLU A 61 15.78 0.63 -20.05
CA GLU A 61 16.14 1.95 -20.54
C GLU A 61 17.42 2.54 -19.91
N GLY A 62 18.16 1.74 -19.14
CA GLY A 62 19.43 2.11 -18.53
C GLY A 62 19.34 2.93 -17.23
N GLN A 63 18.17 2.98 -16.58
CA GLN A 63 18.02 3.70 -15.31
C GLN A 63 18.65 2.92 -14.14
N ASP A 64 19.26 3.60 -13.16
CA ASP A 64 19.87 2.96 -11.99
C ASP A 64 18.83 2.62 -10.91
N VAL A 65 18.67 1.32 -10.61
CA VAL A 65 17.75 0.81 -9.58
C VAL A 65 18.01 1.41 -8.19
N ASN A 66 19.26 1.76 -7.88
CA ASN A 66 19.60 2.39 -6.61
C ASN A 66 19.18 3.86 -6.56
N GLN A 67 19.00 4.51 -7.71
CA GLN A 67 18.49 5.87 -7.78
C GLN A 67 16.95 5.87 -7.70
N PHE A 68 16.28 5.22 -8.65
CA PHE A 68 14.82 5.30 -8.75
C PHE A 68 14.09 4.42 -7.73
N GLY A 69 14.66 3.26 -7.38
CA GLY A 69 14.03 2.32 -6.45
C GLY A 69 13.76 2.92 -5.07
N ARG A 70 14.58 3.89 -4.65
CA ARG A 70 14.42 4.67 -3.40
C ARG A 70 13.14 5.49 -3.35
N ARG A 71 12.44 5.66 -4.47
CA ARG A 71 11.22 6.47 -4.58
C ARG A 71 9.97 5.66 -4.89
N LEU A 72 10.09 4.37 -5.13
CA LEU A 72 8.94 3.49 -5.25
C LEU A 72 8.24 3.34 -3.89
N SER A 73 6.91 3.38 -3.93
CA SER A 73 6.03 3.05 -2.82
C SER A 73 4.95 2.08 -3.28
N PHE A 74 4.24 1.51 -2.32
CA PHE A 74 3.15 0.58 -2.55
C PHE A 74 1.86 1.08 -1.90
N PHE A 75 0.75 0.50 -2.30
CA PHE A 75 -0.54 0.79 -1.69
C PHE A 75 -1.36 -0.50 -1.58
N PHE A 76 -1.62 -0.95 -0.36
CA PHE A 76 -2.32 -2.20 -0.09
C PHE A 76 -3.65 -1.97 0.64
N ASN A 77 -4.52 -2.95 0.56
CA ASN A 77 -5.75 -3.03 1.34
C ASN A 77 -5.49 -3.67 2.72
N ALA A 78 -6.23 -3.29 3.75
CA ALA A 78 -6.35 -4.03 5.00
C ALA A 78 -7.78 -4.60 5.11
N HIS A 79 -7.91 -5.88 4.76
CA HIS A 79 -9.19 -6.58 4.76
C HIS A 79 -9.54 -7.20 6.13
N SER A 80 -10.69 -7.85 6.21
CA SER A 80 -11.26 -8.38 7.46
C SER A 80 -10.54 -9.59 8.07
N ASP A 81 -9.73 -10.34 7.32
CA ASP A 81 -8.94 -11.44 7.91
C ASP A 81 -7.71 -10.87 8.62
N PHE A 82 -7.86 -10.64 9.92
CA PHE A 82 -6.89 -9.91 10.73
C PHE A 82 -5.45 -10.45 10.64
N PHE A 83 -5.26 -11.76 10.78
CA PHE A 83 -3.92 -12.35 10.78
C PHE A 83 -3.37 -12.52 9.36
N GLU A 84 -4.22 -12.84 8.38
CA GLU A 84 -3.80 -12.93 6.98
C GLU A 84 -3.21 -11.60 6.49
N GLU A 85 -3.87 -10.47 6.82
CA GLU A 85 -3.41 -9.14 6.40
C GLU A 85 -2.06 -8.77 7.03
N ILE A 86 -1.86 -9.04 8.33
CA ILE A 86 -0.55 -8.85 9.00
C ILE A 86 0.52 -9.72 8.31
N GLY A 87 0.19 -10.97 8.01
CA GLY A 87 1.06 -11.89 7.29
C GLY A 87 1.44 -11.38 5.90
N LYS A 88 0.46 -10.88 5.13
CA LYS A 88 0.59 -10.33 3.79
C LYS A 88 1.59 -9.17 3.77
N PHE A 89 1.43 -8.18 4.65
CA PHE A 89 2.32 -7.02 4.70
C PHE A 89 3.77 -7.41 5.01
N ARG A 90 3.97 -8.34 5.95
CA ARG A 90 5.30 -8.85 6.31
C ARG A 90 5.93 -9.65 5.16
N ALA A 91 5.13 -10.46 4.47
CA ALA A 91 5.56 -11.21 3.29
C ALA A 91 5.97 -10.28 2.14
N ALA A 92 5.18 -9.21 1.87
CA ALA A 92 5.46 -8.22 0.83
C ALA A 92 6.86 -7.62 0.96
N ARG A 93 7.21 -7.15 2.16
CA ARG A 93 8.54 -6.58 2.44
C ARG A 93 9.66 -7.57 2.17
N ARG A 94 9.49 -8.82 2.61
CA ARG A 94 10.52 -9.86 2.47
C ARG A 94 10.72 -10.26 1.00
N ILE A 95 9.63 -10.47 0.26
CA ILE A 95 9.68 -10.86 -1.15
C ILE A 95 10.30 -9.74 -1.98
N TRP A 96 9.82 -8.50 -1.81
CA TRP A 96 10.34 -7.34 -2.54
C TRP A 96 11.83 -7.13 -2.29
N ALA A 97 12.25 -7.07 -1.02
CA ALA A 97 13.65 -6.83 -0.68
C ALA A 97 14.58 -7.91 -1.23
N ARG A 98 14.17 -9.19 -1.15
CA ARG A 98 14.94 -10.30 -1.70
C ARG A 98 15.09 -10.16 -3.20
N TRP A 99 14.01 -9.90 -3.92
CA TRP A 99 14.03 -9.81 -5.37
C TRP A 99 14.84 -8.61 -5.87
N MET A 100 14.65 -7.43 -5.27
CA MET A 100 15.45 -6.24 -5.59
C MET A 100 16.95 -6.48 -5.43
N LYS A 101 17.36 -7.20 -4.38
CA LYS A 101 18.76 -7.52 -4.13
C LYS A 101 19.29 -8.61 -5.07
N GLU A 102 18.63 -9.76 -5.12
CA GLU A 102 19.17 -10.97 -5.77
C GLU A 102 18.99 -10.94 -7.29
N ARG A 103 17.89 -10.36 -7.79
CA ARG A 103 17.55 -10.38 -9.22
C ARG A 103 17.96 -9.11 -9.96
N TYR A 104 17.89 -7.95 -9.30
CA TYR A 104 18.20 -6.64 -9.89
C TYR A 104 19.50 -6.03 -9.38
N GLY A 105 20.19 -6.67 -8.43
CA GLY A 105 21.50 -6.23 -7.95
C GLY A 105 21.47 -4.90 -7.19
N ALA A 106 20.33 -4.53 -6.61
CA ALA A 106 20.27 -3.34 -5.75
C ALA A 106 21.28 -3.47 -4.60
N THR A 107 21.98 -2.39 -4.29
CA THR A 107 22.96 -2.30 -3.20
C THR A 107 22.53 -1.30 -2.13
N ASP A 108 21.73 -0.29 -2.50
CA ASP A 108 21.11 0.62 -1.55
C ASP A 108 19.92 -0.05 -0.84
N LYS A 109 20.01 -0.16 0.49
CA LYS A 109 18.92 -0.70 1.34
C LYS A 109 17.60 0.04 1.13
N ARG A 110 17.63 1.34 0.82
CA ARG A 110 16.42 2.15 0.58
C ARG A 110 15.72 1.77 -0.73
N ALA A 111 16.44 1.29 -1.74
CA ALA A 111 15.84 0.76 -2.97
C ALA A 111 15.15 -0.59 -2.73
N MET A 112 15.57 -1.34 -1.71
CA MET A 112 14.96 -2.61 -1.31
C MET A 112 13.74 -2.47 -0.41
N MET A 113 13.41 -1.25 0.05
CA MET A 113 12.30 -1.04 0.99
C MET A 113 10.95 -1.07 0.27
N CYS A 114 10.07 -1.98 0.68
CA CYS A 114 8.65 -1.93 0.35
C CYS A 114 7.96 -1.03 1.40
N ARG A 115 7.94 0.29 1.13
CA ARG A 115 7.16 1.26 1.92
C ARG A 115 5.77 1.35 1.34
N PHE A 116 4.76 1.28 2.18
CA PHE A 116 3.39 1.22 1.70
C PHE A 116 2.43 2.11 2.49
N HIS A 117 1.48 2.65 1.74
CA HIS A 117 0.22 3.13 2.27
C HIS A 117 -0.74 1.95 2.43
N THR A 118 -1.64 2.04 3.39
CA THR A 118 -2.74 1.10 3.57
C THR A 118 -4.06 1.84 3.61
N GLN A 119 -5.10 1.28 3.00
CA GLN A 119 -6.48 1.70 3.20
C GLN A 119 -7.28 0.49 3.72
N THR A 120 -8.19 0.72 4.66
CA THR A 120 -9.16 -0.29 5.09
C THR A 120 -10.07 -0.72 3.94
N ALA A 121 -10.80 -1.82 4.09
CA ALA A 121 -11.51 -2.41 2.95
C ALA A 121 -12.88 -1.75 2.74
N GLY A 122 -13.00 -0.88 1.72
CA GLY A 122 -14.26 -0.27 1.31
C GLY A 122 -15.33 -1.32 0.95
N VAL A 123 -14.93 -2.38 0.21
CA VAL A 123 -15.80 -3.50 -0.16
C VAL A 123 -16.36 -4.27 1.04
N SER A 124 -15.76 -4.12 2.23
CA SER A 124 -16.21 -4.79 3.46
C SER A 124 -17.31 -4.02 4.21
N LEU A 125 -17.56 -2.77 3.84
CA LEU A 125 -18.53 -1.91 4.52
C LEU A 125 -19.97 -2.28 4.14
N THR A 126 -20.86 -2.27 5.13
CA THR A 126 -22.28 -2.55 4.92
C THR A 126 -23.10 -1.27 4.94
N ALA A 127 -24.04 -1.15 4.01
CA ALA A 127 -25.03 -0.07 4.03
C ALA A 127 -26.05 -0.23 5.17
N GLN A 128 -26.37 -1.49 5.50
CA GLN A 128 -27.22 -1.84 6.62
C GLN A 128 -26.41 -1.80 7.91
N GLN A 129 -26.98 -1.18 8.94
CA GLN A 129 -26.33 -0.97 10.24
C GLN A 129 -24.90 -0.38 10.07
N PRO A 130 -24.78 0.77 9.41
CA PRO A 130 -23.49 1.31 8.99
C PRO A 130 -22.56 1.61 10.17
N GLU A 131 -23.09 1.83 11.38
CA GLU A 131 -22.29 2.01 12.60
C GLU A 131 -21.42 0.78 12.92
N ASN A 132 -21.79 -0.42 12.49
CA ASN A 132 -20.95 -1.62 12.64
C ASN A 132 -19.64 -1.50 11.84
N ASN A 133 -19.60 -0.66 10.80
CA ASN A 133 -18.39 -0.39 10.03
C ASN A 133 -17.32 0.29 10.90
N ILE A 134 -17.68 1.01 11.97
CA ILE A 134 -16.72 1.58 12.91
C ILE A 134 -15.85 0.47 13.53
N ALA A 135 -16.47 -0.63 13.97
CA ALA A 135 -15.76 -1.76 14.54
C ALA A 135 -14.93 -2.51 13.48
N ARG A 136 -15.46 -2.68 12.26
CA ARG A 136 -14.74 -3.31 11.14
C ARG A 136 -13.46 -2.53 10.81
N VAL A 137 -13.60 -1.23 10.60
CA VAL A 137 -12.49 -0.32 10.27
C VAL A 137 -11.48 -0.27 11.42
N ALA A 138 -11.91 -0.32 12.69
CA ALA A 138 -10.98 -0.36 13.82
C ALA A 138 -10.10 -1.62 13.84
N ILE A 139 -10.66 -2.80 13.55
CA ILE A 139 -9.91 -4.06 13.47
C ILE A 139 -8.94 -4.04 12.28
N GLN A 140 -9.39 -3.54 11.12
CA GLN A 140 -8.57 -3.39 9.92
C GLN A 140 -7.44 -2.36 10.11
N ALA A 141 -7.71 -1.27 10.83
CA ALA A 141 -6.69 -0.27 11.17
C ALA A 141 -5.61 -0.87 12.10
N LEU A 142 -6.02 -1.69 13.06
CA LEU A 142 -5.09 -2.39 13.95
C LEU A 142 -4.23 -3.42 13.19
N SER A 143 -4.81 -4.17 12.23
CA SER A 143 -4.03 -5.10 11.41
C SER A 143 -3.02 -4.38 10.52
N ALA A 144 -3.38 -3.20 9.97
CA ALA A 144 -2.45 -2.36 9.23
C ALA A 144 -1.29 -1.83 10.09
N ALA A 145 -1.59 -1.40 11.32
CA ALA A 145 -0.59 -0.94 12.28
C ALA A 145 0.40 -2.06 12.66
N LEU A 146 -0.10 -3.23 13.08
CA LEU A 146 0.70 -4.43 13.37
C LEU A 146 1.44 -4.97 12.13
N GLY A 147 0.87 -4.72 10.96
CA GLY A 147 1.47 -4.98 9.67
C GLY A 147 2.68 -4.10 9.35
N GLY A 148 2.88 -3.00 10.08
CA GLY A 148 3.98 -2.05 9.88
C GLY A 148 3.76 -1.14 8.68
N THR A 149 2.54 -0.63 8.47
CA THR A 149 2.24 0.37 7.44
C THR A 149 2.93 1.72 7.70
N GLN A 150 3.22 2.49 6.65
CA GLN A 150 3.83 3.82 6.78
C GLN A 150 2.79 4.94 6.82
N SER A 151 1.61 4.71 6.25
CA SER A 151 0.48 5.63 6.31
C SER A 151 -0.83 4.86 6.17
N LEU A 152 -1.89 5.34 6.81
CA LEU A 152 -3.17 4.63 6.89
C LEU A 152 -4.34 5.54 6.53
N HIS A 153 -5.22 5.03 5.67
CA HIS A 153 -6.56 5.55 5.42
C HIS A 153 -7.54 4.60 6.10
N THR A 154 -8.40 5.16 6.94
CA THR A 154 -9.52 4.47 7.57
C THR A 154 -10.79 4.99 6.94
N ASP A 155 -11.59 4.11 6.35
CA ASP A 155 -12.84 4.48 5.69
C ASP A 155 -13.84 4.98 6.72
N SER A 156 -14.73 5.86 6.31
CA SER A 156 -15.83 6.33 7.15
C SER A 156 -16.98 5.33 7.17
N PHE A 157 -17.73 5.31 8.27
CA PHE A 157 -18.74 4.28 8.49
C PHE A 157 -19.93 4.33 7.50
N ASP A 158 -20.13 5.46 6.82
CA ASP A 158 -21.21 5.75 5.87
C ASP A 158 -20.80 5.60 4.38
N GLU A 159 -19.56 5.19 4.09
CA GLU A 159 -18.99 5.15 2.73
C GLU A 159 -19.51 4.02 1.83
N ALA A 160 -20.32 3.09 2.37
CA ALA A 160 -20.89 2.01 1.57
C ALA A 160 -21.79 2.50 0.42
N LEU A 161 -22.45 3.67 0.56
CA LEU A 161 -23.36 4.24 -0.45
C LEU A 161 -23.17 5.74 -0.70
N ALA A 162 -22.38 6.45 0.09
CA ALA A 162 -22.30 7.90 0.04
C ALA A 162 -20.87 8.40 0.25
N LEU A 163 -20.67 9.69 -0.03
CA LEU A 163 -19.48 10.39 0.45
C LEU A 163 -19.59 10.61 1.96
N PRO A 164 -18.45 10.62 2.68
CA PRO A 164 -18.47 10.69 4.13
C PRO A 164 -18.97 12.04 4.63
N THR A 165 -19.82 12.00 5.66
CA THR A 165 -20.16 13.21 6.43
C THR A 165 -18.97 13.65 7.28
N GLU A 166 -18.95 14.91 7.73
CA GLU A 166 -17.89 15.41 8.63
C GLU A 166 -17.79 14.57 9.92
N LYS A 167 -18.94 14.13 10.46
CA LYS A 167 -18.98 13.25 11.64
C LYS A 167 -18.31 11.91 11.34
N ALA A 168 -18.61 11.30 10.20
CA ALA A 168 -18.07 10.00 9.83
C ALA A 168 -16.56 10.06 9.56
N ALA A 169 -16.11 11.08 8.82
CA ALA A 169 -14.69 11.34 8.59
C ALA A 169 -13.93 11.61 9.91
N ARG A 170 -14.55 12.34 10.85
CA ARG A 170 -13.98 12.57 12.18
C ARG A 170 -13.83 11.27 12.97
N ILE A 171 -14.82 10.37 12.92
CA ILE A 171 -14.74 9.07 13.57
C ILE A 171 -13.61 8.23 12.95
N ALA A 172 -13.51 8.17 11.63
CA ALA A 172 -12.41 7.49 10.94
C ALA A 172 -11.04 7.99 11.41
N LEU A 173 -10.83 9.31 11.46
CA LEU A 173 -9.59 9.90 12.00
C LEU A 173 -9.35 9.51 13.47
N ARG A 174 -10.39 9.56 14.31
CA ARG A 174 -10.30 9.19 15.74
C ARG A 174 -9.98 7.71 15.92
N THR A 175 -10.45 6.82 15.05
CA THR A 175 -10.08 5.41 15.05
C THR A 175 -8.57 5.23 14.95
N GLN A 176 -7.90 5.93 14.04
CA GLN A 176 -6.43 5.88 13.95
C GLN A 176 -5.76 6.40 15.21
N GLN A 177 -6.27 7.49 15.79
CA GLN A 177 -5.71 8.09 17.01
C GLN A 177 -5.85 7.19 18.22
N VAL A 178 -6.98 6.51 18.39
CA VAL A 178 -7.18 5.50 19.44
C VAL A 178 -6.19 4.35 19.25
N VAL A 179 -6.07 3.81 18.03
CA VAL A 179 -5.08 2.76 17.72
C VAL A 179 -3.67 3.23 18.08
N ALA A 180 -3.27 4.44 17.65
CA ALA A 180 -1.91 4.95 17.83
C ALA A 180 -1.56 5.32 19.28
N HIS A 181 -2.51 5.86 20.04
CA HIS A 181 -2.23 6.52 21.34
C HIS A 181 -2.79 5.79 22.55
N GLU A 182 -3.77 4.89 22.40
CA GLU A 182 -4.45 4.27 23.54
C GLU A 182 -4.23 2.75 23.62
N THR A 183 -3.92 2.07 22.52
CA THR A 183 -3.78 0.60 22.51
C THR A 183 -2.40 0.10 22.94
N GLY A 184 -1.39 0.96 22.95
CA GLY A 184 0.01 0.58 23.18
C GLY A 184 0.68 -0.17 22.02
N VAL A 185 0.00 -0.35 20.87
CA VAL A 185 0.54 -1.06 19.70
C VAL A 185 1.84 -0.44 19.16
N THR A 186 2.07 0.84 19.42
CA THR A 186 3.25 1.60 18.97
C THR A 186 4.47 1.43 19.88
N ASN A 187 4.35 0.75 21.04
CA ASN A 187 5.42 0.63 22.03
C ASN A 187 6.47 -0.44 21.68
N VAL A 188 6.17 -1.38 20.78
CA VAL A 188 7.06 -2.49 20.39
C VAL A 188 7.15 -2.58 18.87
N ALA A 189 8.38 -2.72 18.35
CA ALA A 189 8.67 -2.83 16.92
C ALA A 189 8.77 -4.29 16.44
#